data_AF-D6Z450-F1
#
_entry.id   AF-D6Z450-F1
#
_cell.length_a   1.000
_cell.length_b   1.000
_cell.length_c   1.000
_cell.angle_alpha   90.00
_cell.angle_beta   90.00
_cell.angle_gamma   90.00
#
_symmetry.space_group_name_H-M   'P 1'
#
loop_
_entity.id
_entity.type
_entity.pdbx_description
1 polymer ?
#
loop_
_entity_poly.entity_id
_entity_poly.type
_entity_poly.pdbx_seq_one_letter_code
_entity_poly.pdbx_strand_id
1 'polypeptide(L)'
;MIIAERKPVNEIVEMVRDAKRVLVLGCRGCVSVCSAGGEREVELLSSLIRLGKQKQGQKAEVIGATLVRQCDKEYVDEIDQWQGQYDAIVSMACGVGVNFIANLRPNDQVYPAVNTTSFGGSTEQGVWSEQCAGCGDCVLHLTGGLCPVARCAKSLMNGPCGGSVEGRCEIHQEVPCIWQFIHERLNRFERREDLERVAPIRDWRSAGHGGPRKTVRPDLTL
;
A
#
# COMPACT_ATOMS: atom_id res chain seq x y z
N MET A 1 4.05 5.91 1.96
CA MET A 1 3.06 5.63 0.88
C MET A 1 2.67 4.16 0.94
N ILE A 2 1.51 3.79 0.41
CA ILE A 2 1.14 2.37 0.21
C ILE A 2 1.76 1.91 -1.12
N ILE A 3 2.51 0.82 -1.09
CA ILE A 3 3.10 0.21 -2.29
C ILE A 3 2.11 -0.80 -2.84
N ALA A 4 1.93 -0.80 -4.16
CA ALA A 4 1.09 -1.76 -4.85
C ALA A 4 1.69 -2.14 -6.20
N GLU A 5 1.38 -3.36 -6.64
CA GLU A 5 1.79 -3.91 -7.93
C GLU A 5 0.56 -4.35 -8.72
N ARG A 6 0.52 -4.08 -10.01
CA ARG A 6 -0.61 -4.49 -10.86
C ARG A 6 -0.73 -6.01 -10.89
N LYS A 7 -1.94 -6.52 -10.66
CA LYS A 7 -2.24 -7.94 -10.83
C LYS A 7 -2.01 -8.38 -12.28
N PRO A 8 -1.67 -9.65 -12.52
CA PRO A 8 -1.64 -10.22 -13.88
C PRO A 8 -2.91 -9.88 -14.67
N VAL A 9 -2.76 -9.53 -15.95
CA VAL A 9 -3.90 -9.06 -16.78
C VAL A 9 -4.97 -10.14 -16.91
N ASN A 10 -4.56 -11.40 -17.06
CA ASN A 10 -5.46 -12.55 -17.14
C ASN A 10 -6.30 -12.72 -15.87
N GLU A 11 -5.72 -12.50 -14.69
CA GLU A 11 -6.47 -12.51 -13.42
C GLU A 11 -7.54 -11.42 -13.41
N ILE A 12 -7.19 -10.20 -13.85
CA ILE A 12 -8.14 -9.08 -13.94
C ILE A 12 -9.26 -9.36 -14.93
N VAL A 13 -8.93 -9.85 -16.13
CA VAL A 13 -9.92 -10.19 -17.17
C VAL A 13 -10.87 -11.29 -16.68
N GLU A 14 -10.37 -12.29 -15.96
CA GLU A 14 -11.20 -13.35 -15.38
C GLU A 14 -12.10 -12.81 -14.27
N MET A 15 -11.60 -11.94 -13.39
CA MET A 15 -12.43 -11.32 -12.32
C MET A 15 -13.66 -10.59 -12.89
N VAL A 16 -13.50 -9.94 -14.04
CA VAL A 16 -14.60 -9.20 -14.70
C VAL A 16 -15.22 -9.96 -15.86
N ARG A 17 -15.02 -11.28 -15.98
CA ARG A 17 -15.44 -12.08 -17.16
C ARG A 17 -16.93 -11.93 -17.52
N ASP A 18 -17.80 -11.70 -16.54
CA ASP A 18 -19.25 -11.60 -16.75
C ASP A 18 -19.72 -10.15 -16.96
N ALA A 19 -18.84 -9.17 -16.70
CA ALA A 19 -19.09 -7.75 -16.91
C ALA A 19 -19.07 -7.38 -18.40
N LYS A 20 -20.04 -6.58 -18.84
CA LYS A 20 -20.14 -6.05 -20.20
C LYS A 20 -19.62 -4.62 -20.30
N ARG A 21 -19.64 -3.86 -19.20
CA ARG A 21 -19.26 -2.46 -19.16
C ARG A 21 -18.35 -2.23 -17.96
N VAL A 22 -17.05 -2.14 -18.21
CA VAL A 22 -16.03 -2.04 -17.17
C VAL A 22 -15.55 -0.61 -17.03
N LEU A 23 -15.66 -0.06 -15.82
CA LEU A 23 -15.00 1.19 -15.43
C LEU A 23 -13.63 0.88 -14.82
N VAL A 24 -12.54 1.18 -15.53
CA VAL A 24 -11.19 1.11 -14.98
C VAL A 24 -10.89 2.44 -14.27
N LEU A 25 -10.76 2.38 -12.95
CA LEU A 25 -10.69 3.57 -12.11
C LEU A 25 -9.33 3.69 -11.43
N GLY A 26 -8.53 4.66 -11.88
CA GLY A 26 -7.21 4.98 -11.32
C GLY A 26 -7.27 5.83 -10.05
N CYS A 27 -6.19 5.80 -9.29
CA CYS A 27 -6.03 6.55 -8.04
C CYS A 27 -4.72 7.35 -8.10
N ARG A 28 -4.85 8.67 -8.13
CA ARG A 28 -3.73 9.64 -8.22
C ARG A 28 -2.91 9.79 -6.93
N GLY A 29 -3.20 8.96 -5.93
CA GLY A 29 -2.48 8.91 -4.66
C GLY A 29 -1.25 8.00 -4.69
N CYS A 30 -1.08 7.18 -3.65
CA CYS A 30 0.14 6.37 -3.44
C CYS A 30 0.50 5.44 -4.60
N VAL A 31 -0.50 4.81 -5.23
CA VAL A 31 -0.28 3.81 -6.29
C VAL A 31 0.18 4.42 -7.61
N SER A 32 -0.06 5.72 -7.84
CA SER A 32 0.51 6.44 -8.98
C SER A 32 2.02 6.60 -8.85
N VAL A 33 2.51 6.76 -7.62
CA VAL A 33 3.96 6.78 -7.33
C VAL A 33 4.61 5.41 -7.58
N CYS A 34 3.83 4.34 -7.55
CA CYS A 34 4.26 2.98 -7.93
C CYS A 34 4.17 2.71 -9.43
N SER A 35 3.73 3.67 -10.24
CA SER A 35 3.38 3.45 -11.65
C SER A 35 2.41 2.27 -11.82
N ALA A 36 1.43 2.16 -10.90
CA ALA A 36 0.52 1.02 -10.81
C ALA A 36 -0.97 1.39 -10.90
N GLY A 37 -1.31 2.69 -10.92
CA GLY A 37 -2.71 3.13 -10.92
C GLY A 37 -2.96 4.58 -11.32
N GLY A 38 -2.00 5.23 -11.96
CA GLY A 38 -2.17 6.58 -12.52
C GLY A 38 -2.89 6.56 -13.87
N GLU A 39 -3.03 7.74 -14.49
CA GLU A 39 -3.74 7.93 -15.76
C GLU A 39 -3.18 7.04 -16.88
N ARG A 40 -1.85 7.01 -17.04
CA ARG A 40 -1.18 6.15 -18.01
C ARG A 40 -1.49 4.66 -17.77
N GLU A 41 -1.48 4.21 -16.52
CA GLU A 41 -1.76 2.81 -16.21
C GLU A 41 -3.23 2.44 -16.47
N VAL A 42 -4.15 3.38 -16.27
CA VAL A 42 -5.57 3.21 -16.60
C VAL A 42 -5.77 3.03 -18.10
N GLU A 43 -5.14 3.86 -18.93
CA GLU A 43 -5.25 3.74 -20.40
C GLU A 43 -4.73 2.38 -20.90
N LEU A 44 -3.56 1.96 -20.37
CA LEU A 44 -2.96 0.67 -20.70
C LEU A 44 -3.84 -0.49 -20.25
N LEU A 45 -4.30 -0.49 -19.00
CA LEU A 45 -5.13 -1.57 -18.48
C LEU A 45 -6.48 -1.64 -19.20
N SER A 46 -7.09 -0.48 -19.51
CA SER A 46 -8.34 -0.41 -20.26
C SER A 46 -8.21 -1.09 -21.63
N SER A 47 -7.10 -0.83 -22.33
CA SER A 47 -6.80 -1.46 -23.63
C SER A 47 -6.57 -2.96 -23.50
N LEU A 48 -5.85 -3.39 -22.46
CA LEU A 48 -5.56 -4.79 -22.19
C LEU A 48 -6.82 -5.60 -21.83
N ILE A 49 -7.72 -5.04 -21.02
CA ILE A 49 -9.01 -5.67 -20.69
C ILE A 49 -9.85 -5.84 -21.95
N ARG A 50 -9.94 -4.80 -22.80
CA ARG A 50 -10.70 -4.86 -24.06
C ARG A 50 -10.18 -5.97 -24.98
N LEU A 51 -8.86 -6.07 -25.15
CA LEU A 51 -8.23 -7.13 -25.95
C LEU A 51 -8.44 -8.53 -25.34
N GLY A 52 -8.30 -8.65 -24.02
CA GLY A 52 -8.50 -9.92 -23.31
C GLY A 52 -9.93 -10.46 -23.47
N LYS A 53 -10.92 -9.59 -23.32
CA LYS A 53 -12.34 -9.89 -23.54
C LYS A 53 -12.63 -10.28 -24.99
N GLN A 54 -12.10 -9.53 -25.94
CA GLN A 54 -12.26 -9.83 -27.37
C GLN A 54 -11.69 -11.21 -27.74
N LYS A 55 -10.53 -11.57 -27.17
CA LYS A 55 -9.91 -12.89 -27.36
C LYS A 55 -10.78 -14.04 -26.81
N GLN A 56 -11.60 -13.77 -25.80
CA GLN A 56 -12.57 -14.71 -25.25
C GLN A 56 -13.92 -14.70 -26.02
N GLY A 57 -14.00 -14.00 -27.15
CA GLY A 57 -15.23 -13.88 -27.94
C GLY A 57 -16.28 -12.96 -27.31
N GLN A 58 -15.92 -12.18 -26.30
CA GLN A 58 -16.82 -11.27 -25.61
C GLN A 58 -16.66 -9.84 -26.12
N LYS A 59 -17.77 -9.13 -26.34
CA LYS A 59 -17.76 -7.68 -26.53
C LYS A 59 -17.95 -7.01 -25.18
N ALA A 60 -17.04 -6.10 -24.82
CA ALA A 60 -17.13 -5.30 -23.61
C ALA A 60 -16.79 -3.84 -23.91
N GLU A 61 -17.56 -2.93 -23.31
CA GLU A 61 -17.24 -1.52 -23.25
C GLU A 61 -16.29 -1.30 -22.06
N VAL A 62 -15.25 -0.51 -22.27
CA VAL A 62 -14.26 -0.23 -21.22
C VAL A 62 -14.02 1.27 -21.19
N ILE A 63 -14.36 1.89 -20.06
CA ILE A 63 -14.18 3.31 -19.77
C ILE A 63 -13.02 3.44 -18.80
N GLY A 64 -12.09 4.36 -19.07
CA GLY A 64 -11.00 4.69 -18.15
C GLY A 64 -11.26 6.04 -17.48
N ALA A 65 -11.04 6.12 -16.17
CA ALA A 65 -11.14 7.36 -15.40
C ALA A 65 -10.13 7.36 -14.24
N THR A 66 -9.89 8.53 -13.64
CA THR A 66 -9.07 8.63 -12.41
C THR A 66 -9.72 9.53 -11.37
N LEU A 67 -9.52 9.17 -10.10
CA LEU A 67 -9.87 10.00 -8.95
C LEU A 67 -8.61 10.49 -8.25
N VAL A 68 -8.72 11.59 -7.52
CA VAL A 68 -7.59 12.08 -6.68
C VAL A 68 -7.22 11.00 -5.65
N ARG A 69 -8.23 10.48 -4.94
CA ARG A 69 -8.12 9.34 -4.02
C ARG A 69 -9.38 8.49 -4.09
N GLN A 70 -9.24 7.21 -3.77
CA GLN A 70 -10.36 6.27 -3.69
C GLN A 70 -10.65 5.83 -2.24
N CYS A 71 -9.91 6.38 -1.27
CA CYS A 71 -10.04 6.10 0.16
C CYS A 71 -10.58 7.31 0.93
N ASP A 72 -11.31 8.18 0.24
CA ASP A 72 -11.82 9.45 0.74
C ASP A 72 -13.17 9.71 0.06
N LYS A 73 -14.19 10.02 0.87
CA LYS A 73 -15.60 9.98 0.45
C LYS A 73 -15.89 11.00 -0.63
N GLU A 74 -15.36 12.21 -0.50
CA GLU A 74 -15.65 13.32 -1.41
C GLU A 74 -15.25 12.97 -2.85
N TYR A 75 -14.09 12.33 -3.02
CA TYR A 75 -13.63 11.90 -4.34
C TYR A 75 -14.34 10.63 -4.84
N VAL A 76 -14.73 9.71 -3.95
CA VAL A 76 -15.51 8.52 -4.34
C VAL A 76 -16.89 8.91 -4.87
N ASP A 77 -17.46 10.03 -4.40
CA ASP A 77 -18.74 10.52 -4.92
C ASP A 77 -18.65 11.00 -6.38
N GLU A 78 -17.47 11.32 -6.90
CA GLU A 78 -17.27 11.63 -8.32
C GLU A 78 -17.55 10.44 -9.26
N ILE A 79 -17.62 9.21 -8.74
CA ILE A 79 -18.01 8.02 -9.53
C ILE A 79 -19.41 8.20 -10.16
N ASP A 80 -20.26 9.04 -9.56
CA ASP A 80 -21.61 9.36 -10.07
C ASP A 80 -21.60 9.94 -11.49
N GLN A 81 -20.47 10.51 -11.95
CA GLN A 81 -20.29 10.96 -13.35
C GLN A 81 -20.43 9.83 -14.38
N TRP A 82 -20.18 8.58 -13.97
CA TRP A 82 -20.28 7.38 -14.82
C TRP A 82 -21.44 6.46 -14.41
N GLN A 83 -22.36 6.94 -13.56
CA GLN A 83 -23.48 6.13 -13.09
C GLN A 83 -24.28 5.57 -14.27
N GLY A 84 -24.59 4.27 -14.21
CA GLY A 84 -25.32 3.57 -15.27
C GLY A 84 -24.50 3.23 -16.52
N GLN A 85 -23.25 3.68 -16.61
CA GLN A 85 -22.35 3.40 -17.73
C GLN A 85 -21.43 2.19 -17.49
N TYR A 86 -21.45 1.61 -16.29
CA TYR A 86 -20.69 0.41 -15.94
C TYR A 86 -21.58 -0.63 -15.24
N ASP A 87 -21.14 -1.89 -15.27
CA ASP A 87 -21.64 -2.98 -14.43
C ASP A 87 -20.54 -3.57 -13.52
N ALA A 88 -19.27 -3.21 -13.75
CA ALA A 88 -18.16 -3.51 -12.86
C ALA A 88 -17.14 -2.36 -12.81
N ILE A 89 -16.58 -2.12 -11.63
CA ILE A 89 -15.47 -1.19 -11.39
C ILE A 89 -14.19 -2.01 -11.18
N VAL A 90 -13.17 -1.78 -12.00
CA VAL A 90 -11.81 -2.28 -11.79
C VAL A 90 -11.00 -1.14 -11.19
N SER A 91 -10.90 -1.15 -9.86
CA SER A 91 -10.16 -0.15 -9.10
C SER A 91 -8.66 -0.44 -9.12
N MET A 92 -7.87 0.52 -9.61
CA MET A 92 -6.39 0.48 -9.54
C MET A 92 -5.84 1.11 -8.27
N ALA A 93 -6.69 1.38 -7.26
CA ALA A 93 -6.25 1.79 -5.94
C ALA A 93 -5.71 0.60 -5.13
N CYS A 94 -5.00 0.90 -4.04
CA CYS A 94 -4.66 -0.11 -3.04
C CYS A 94 -5.92 -0.70 -2.39
N GLY A 95 -5.76 -1.77 -1.60
CA GLY A 95 -6.85 -2.47 -0.93
C GLY A 95 -7.72 -1.57 -0.05
N VAL A 96 -7.16 -0.49 0.51
CA VAL A 96 -7.95 0.50 1.24
C VAL A 96 -8.98 1.17 0.33
N GLY A 97 -8.57 1.61 -0.86
CA GLY A 97 -9.47 2.27 -1.81
C GLY A 97 -10.55 1.33 -2.35
N VAL A 98 -10.18 0.09 -2.69
CA VAL A 98 -11.13 -0.94 -3.15
C VAL A 98 -12.23 -1.18 -2.10
N ASN A 99 -11.84 -1.40 -0.84
CA ASN A 99 -12.80 -1.61 0.25
C ASN A 99 -13.64 -0.37 0.52
N PHE A 100 -13.04 0.82 0.43
CA PHE A 100 -13.74 2.06 0.72
C PHE A 100 -14.83 2.37 -0.32
N ILE A 101 -14.55 2.15 -1.60
CA ILE A 101 -15.57 2.24 -2.66
C ILE A 101 -16.66 1.20 -2.40
N ALA A 102 -16.32 -0.07 -2.18
CA ALA A 102 -17.31 -1.13 -1.95
C ALA A 102 -18.24 -0.84 -0.75
N ASN A 103 -17.71 -0.24 0.32
CA ASN A 103 -18.52 0.16 1.48
C ASN A 103 -19.46 1.34 1.17
N LEU A 104 -19.01 2.34 0.42
CA LEU A 104 -19.82 3.52 0.08
C LEU A 104 -20.79 3.25 -1.06
N ARG A 105 -20.50 2.28 -1.92
CA ARG A 105 -21.27 1.90 -3.11
C ARG A 105 -21.63 0.41 -3.05
N PRO A 106 -22.47 -0.01 -2.09
CA PRO A 106 -22.73 -1.44 -1.82
C PRO A 106 -23.43 -2.20 -2.96
N ASN A 107 -23.98 -1.49 -3.94
CA ASN A 107 -24.61 -2.09 -5.13
C ASN A 107 -23.65 -2.21 -6.33
N ASP A 108 -22.47 -1.61 -6.25
CA ASP A 108 -21.47 -1.66 -7.32
C ASP A 108 -20.52 -2.86 -7.10
N GLN A 109 -20.20 -3.57 -8.19
CA GLN A 109 -19.20 -4.63 -8.14
C GLN A 109 -17.80 -4.01 -8.30
N VAL A 110 -16.98 -4.07 -7.24
CA VAL A 110 -15.64 -3.47 -7.21
C VAL A 110 -14.57 -4.54 -7.13
N TYR A 111 -13.67 -4.55 -8.12
CA TYR A 111 -12.58 -5.51 -8.26
C TYR A 111 -11.22 -4.83 -8.12
N PRO A 112 -10.25 -5.45 -7.42
CA PRO A 112 -8.90 -4.91 -7.32
C PRO A 112 -8.10 -5.16 -8.60
N ALA A 113 -7.45 -4.14 -9.15
CA ALA A 113 -6.50 -4.28 -10.26
C ALA A 113 -5.05 -4.46 -9.80
N VAL A 114 -4.79 -4.26 -8.50
CA VAL A 114 -3.45 -4.27 -7.91
C VAL A 114 -3.43 -5.12 -6.63
N ASN A 115 -2.26 -5.68 -6.33
CA ASN A 115 -1.93 -6.26 -5.03
C ASN A 115 -1.30 -5.16 -4.17
N THR A 116 -1.83 -4.92 -2.97
CA THR A 116 -1.17 -4.05 -1.98
C THR A 116 -0.08 -4.84 -1.27
N THR A 117 1.14 -4.33 -1.26
CA THR A 117 2.30 -5.08 -0.77
C THR A 117 2.75 -4.61 0.61
N SER A 118 3.06 -3.33 0.78
CA SER A 118 3.59 -2.81 2.06
C SER A 118 3.47 -1.29 2.21
N PHE A 119 3.86 -0.75 3.37
CA PHE A 119 3.99 0.70 3.57
C PHE A 119 5.45 1.11 3.47
N GLY A 120 5.76 1.91 2.46
CA GLY A 120 7.14 2.19 2.12
C GLY A 120 7.34 3.45 1.33
N GLY A 121 8.42 3.46 0.55
CA GLY A 121 8.83 4.54 -0.33
C GLY A 121 9.80 4.04 -1.42
N SER A 122 9.99 4.85 -2.47
CA SER A 122 10.98 4.58 -3.50
C SER A 122 12.38 4.87 -2.97
N THR A 123 13.29 3.90 -3.09
CA THR A 123 14.72 4.12 -2.86
C THR A 123 15.39 4.62 -4.12
N GLU A 124 14.93 4.10 -5.26
CA GLU A 124 15.41 4.38 -6.60
C GLU A 124 14.22 4.28 -7.57
N GLN A 125 14.35 4.83 -8.77
CA GLN A 125 13.30 4.69 -9.78
C GLN A 125 13.08 3.21 -10.10
N GLY A 126 11.85 2.73 -9.94
CA GLY A 126 11.53 1.31 -10.15
C GLY A 126 11.81 0.40 -8.95
N VAL A 127 12.33 0.93 -7.83
CA VAL A 127 12.63 0.17 -6.61
C VAL A 127 11.90 0.78 -5.42
N TRP A 128 11.04 0.00 -4.78
CA TRP A 128 10.33 0.37 -3.56
C TRP A 128 10.70 -0.56 -2.42
N SER A 129 10.89 0.00 -1.23
CA SER A 129 11.19 -0.75 -0.02
C SER A 129 10.20 -0.43 1.08
N GLU A 130 9.90 -1.44 1.90
CA GLU A 130 9.10 -1.26 3.09
C GLU A 130 9.84 -0.38 4.12
N GLN A 131 9.12 0.56 4.73
CA GLN A 131 9.66 1.49 5.72
C GLN A 131 8.85 1.52 7.01
N CYS A 132 7.60 1.02 7.00
CA CYS A 132 6.70 1.07 8.16
C CYS A 132 5.83 -0.17 8.24
N ALA A 133 5.69 -0.74 9.44
CA ALA A 133 4.82 -1.87 9.71
C ALA A 133 3.38 -1.45 10.06
N GLY A 134 3.15 -0.14 10.25
CA GLY A 134 1.84 0.40 10.62
C GLY A 134 1.32 -0.15 11.94
N CYS A 135 2.16 -0.28 12.96
CA CYS A 135 1.85 -0.96 14.22
C CYS A 135 1.09 -0.11 15.26
N GLY A 136 0.94 1.20 15.04
CA GLY A 136 0.13 2.10 15.89
C GLY A 136 0.82 2.63 17.15
N ASP A 137 1.96 2.06 17.55
CA ASP A 137 2.73 2.49 18.73
C ASP A 137 4.19 2.80 18.34
N CYS A 138 4.46 4.04 17.97
CA CYS A 138 5.65 4.44 17.22
C CYS A 138 6.86 4.74 18.11
N VAL A 139 8.01 4.13 17.81
CA VAL A 139 9.28 4.31 18.56
C VAL A 139 10.36 5.06 17.79
N LEU A 140 10.06 5.61 16.61
CA LEU A 140 11.09 6.15 15.71
C LEU A 140 11.93 7.27 16.33
N HIS A 141 11.39 7.98 17.33
CA HIS A 141 12.11 9.00 18.09
C HIS A 141 13.31 8.45 18.89
N LEU A 142 13.31 7.15 19.22
CA LEU A 142 14.38 6.44 19.92
C LEU A 142 15.43 5.87 18.96
N THR A 143 15.04 5.57 17.71
CA THR A 143 15.89 4.86 16.73
C THR A 143 16.40 5.77 15.62
N GLY A 144 16.55 7.07 15.91
CA GLY A 144 17.05 8.05 14.95
C GLY A 144 16.14 8.24 13.71
N GLY A 145 14.86 7.90 13.81
CA GLY A 145 13.89 7.98 12.72
C GLY A 145 13.79 6.73 11.85
N LEU A 146 14.47 5.63 12.20
CA LEU A 146 14.52 4.41 11.38
C LEU A 146 13.70 3.29 12.02
N CYS A 147 12.82 2.63 11.26
CA CYS A 147 11.89 1.64 11.82
C CYS A 147 12.59 0.31 12.14
N PRO A 148 12.73 -0.07 13.42
CA PRO A 148 13.35 -1.34 13.79
C PRO A 148 12.41 -2.54 13.59
N VAL A 149 11.10 -2.30 13.45
CA VAL A 149 10.10 -3.35 13.22
C VAL A 149 10.07 -3.75 11.75
N ALA A 150 9.81 -2.78 10.87
CA ALA A 150 9.63 -3.03 9.45
C ALA A 150 10.94 -3.39 8.72
N ARG A 151 12.07 -2.84 9.18
CA ARG A 151 13.36 -2.96 8.48
C ARG A 151 14.34 -3.93 9.14
N CYS A 152 13.94 -4.57 10.23
CA CYS A 152 14.66 -5.70 10.80
C CYS A 152 13.92 -6.98 10.46
N ALA A 153 14.60 -7.96 9.86
CA ALA A 153 14.02 -9.27 9.56
C ALA A 153 13.45 -10.00 10.79
N LYS A 154 13.91 -9.63 11.99
CA LYS A 154 13.45 -10.18 13.27
C LYS A 154 12.63 -9.21 14.11
N SER A 155 12.34 -8.01 13.59
CA SER A 155 11.60 -6.95 14.30
C SER A 155 12.17 -6.61 15.69
N LEU A 156 13.51 -6.66 15.85
CA LEU A 156 14.17 -6.46 17.16
C LEU A 156 14.15 -4.99 17.58
N MET A 157 13.94 -4.76 18.88
CA MET A 157 13.73 -3.43 19.45
C MET A 157 14.88 -2.92 20.32
N ASN A 158 15.77 -3.80 20.79
CA ASN A 158 16.83 -3.50 21.76
C ASN A 158 18.23 -3.78 21.17
N GLY A 159 18.48 -3.33 19.94
CA GLY A 159 19.77 -3.53 19.29
C GLY A 159 19.83 -4.73 18.33
N PRO A 160 21.02 -4.95 17.71
CA PRO A 160 21.25 -6.03 16.76
C PRO A 160 21.24 -7.42 17.45
N CYS A 161 20.89 -8.48 16.71
CA CYS A 161 20.91 -9.87 17.21
C CYS A 161 22.30 -10.52 17.31
N GLY A 162 23.38 -9.77 17.08
CA GLY A 162 24.74 -10.32 17.02
C GLY A 162 25.10 -11.09 15.75
N GLY A 163 24.13 -11.54 14.95
CA GLY A 163 24.41 -12.24 13.68
C GLY A 163 24.68 -11.32 12.47
N SER A 164 24.60 -10.00 12.62
CA SER A 164 24.95 -9.09 11.53
C SER A 164 26.45 -9.11 11.24
N VAL A 165 26.83 -9.24 9.97
CA VAL A 165 28.22 -9.28 9.52
C VAL A 165 28.45 -8.11 8.57
N GLU A 166 29.47 -7.29 8.83
CA GLU A 166 29.85 -6.13 7.99
C GLU A 166 28.66 -5.21 7.63
N GLY A 167 27.79 -4.95 8.60
CA GLY A 167 26.61 -4.10 8.41
C GLY A 167 25.45 -4.74 7.63
N ARG A 168 25.54 -6.04 7.31
CA ARG A 168 24.49 -6.82 6.63
C ARG A 168 23.74 -7.72 7.60
N CYS A 169 22.49 -8.03 7.26
CA CYS A 169 21.65 -8.95 8.02
C CYS A 169 22.07 -10.40 7.76
N GLU A 170 22.00 -11.26 8.77
CA GLU A 170 22.38 -12.68 8.63
C GLU A 170 21.53 -13.47 7.62
N ILE A 171 20.33 -12.98 7.30
CA ILE A 171 19.41 -13.68 6.40
C ILE A 171 19.89 -13.62 4.94
N HIS A 172 20.66 -12.58 4.57
CA HIS A 172 21.17 -12.41 3.21
C HIS A 172 22.16 -11.24 3.15
N GLN A 173 23.23 -11.38 2.36
CA GLN A 173 24.28 -10.35 2.20
C GLN A 173 23.76 -9.04 1.59
N GLU A 174 22.71 -9.10 0.78
CA GLU A 174 22.11 -7.90 0.19
C GLU A 174 21.20 -7.15 1.15
N VAL A 175 20.71 -7.78 2.21
CA VAL A 175 19.78 -7.18 3.18
C VAL A 175 20.59 -6.36 4.19
N PRO A 176 20.44 -5.04 4.24
CA PRO A 176 21.18 -4.24 5.20
C PRO A 176 20.69 -4.47 6.64
N CYS A 177 21.60 -4.46 7.61
CA CYS A 177 21.21 -4.49 9.02
C CYS A 177 20.71 -3.11 9.46
N ILE A 178 19.42 -2.97 9.74
CA ILE A 178 18.87 -1.68 10.19
C ILE A 178 19.52 -1.16 11.48
N TRP A 179 19.93 -2.06 12.39
CA TRP A 179 20.56 -1.68 13.64
C TRP A 179 21.95 -1.07 13.46
N GLN A 180 22.68 -1.46 12.41
CA GLN A 180 23.91 -0.79 12.01
C GLN A 180 23.63 0.68 11.65
N PHE A 181 22.61 0.92 10.81
CA PHE A 181 22.23 2.30 10.45
C PHE A 181 21.69 3.12 11.61
N ILE A 182 20.93 2.50 12.53
CA ILE A 182 20.45 3.16 13.75
C ILE A 182 21.66 3.61 14.59
N HIS A 183 22.61 2.71 14.84
CA HIS A 183 23.84 3.01 15.58
C HIS A 183 24.63 4.16 14.94
N GLU A 184 24.91 4.09 13.63
CA GLU A 184 25.62 5.15 12.90
C GLU A 184 24.89 6.49 12.94
N ARG A 185 23.55 6.47 12.85
CA ARG A 185 22.73 7.68 12.83
C ARG A 185 22.67 8.33 14.21
N LEU A 186 22.50 7.56 15.29
CA LEU A 186 22.54 8.08 16.65
C LEU A 186 23.93 8.59 17.03
N ASN A 187 25.00 7.94 16.56
CA ASN A 187 26.37 8.44 16.72
C ASN A 187 26.57 9.81 16.05
N ARG A 188 26.03 10.01 14.84
CA ARG A 188 26.08 11.32 14.15
C ARG A 188 25.27 12.41 14.85
N PHE A 189 24.23 12.02 15.58
CA PHE A 189 23.42 12.96 16.36
C PHE A 189 23.96 13.19 17.77
N GLU A 190 25.11 12.61 18.12
CA GLU A 190 25.68 12.65 19.48
C GLU A 190 24.73 12.10 20.56
N ARG A 191 23.81 11.20 20.17
CA ARG A 191 22.78 10.58 21.03
C ARG A 191 23.09 9.11 21.32
N ARG A 192 24.34 8.78 21.66
CA ARG A 192 24.77 7.38 21.84
C ARG A 192 24.10 6.70 23.02
N GLU A 193 23.83 7.46 24.08
CA GLU A 193 23.10 7.02 25.26
C GLU A 193 21.72 6.43 24.95
N ASP A 194 21.07 6.83 23.85
CA ASP A 194 19.79 6.25 23.45
C ASP A 194 19.89 4.77 23.06
N LEU A 195 21.09 4.28 22.70
CA LEU A 195 21.32 2.86 22.43
C LEU A 195 21.30 1.99 23.69
N GLU A 196 21.57 2.59 24.86
CA GLU A 196 21.54 1.90 26.14
C GLU A 196 20.13 1.87 26.76
N ARG A 197 19.19 2.60 26.17
CA ARG A 197 17.81 2.65 26.64
C ARG A 197 17.09 1.37 26.28
N VAL A 198 16.52 0.73 27.29
CA VAL A 198 15.57 -0.36 27.09
C VAL A 198 14.34 0.19 26.38
N ALA A 199 14.00 -0.40 25.23
CA ALA A 199 12.83 -0.04 24.46
C ALA A 199 11.56 -0.18 25.34
N PRO A 200 10.61 0.75 25.21
CA PRO A 200 9.38 0.70 25.99
C PRO A 200 8.60 -0.59 25.68
N ILE A 201 7.87 -1.08 26.68
CA ILE A 201 6.87 -2.12 26.47
C ILE A 201 5.84 -1.57 25.49
N ARG A 202 5.68 -2.25 24.35
CA ARG A 202 4.83 -1.79 23.27
C ARG A 202 3.39 -2.23 23.46
N ASP A 203 2.46 -1.35 23.13
CA ASP A 203 1.06 -1.71 23.01
C ASP A 203 0.78 -2.31 21.63
N TRP A 204 0.72 -3.64 21.58
CA TRP A 204 0.41 -4.36 20.34
C TRP A 204 -1.09 -4.45 20.04
N ARG A 205 -1.98 -3.97 20.94
CA ARG A 205 -3.43 -3.95 20.68
C ARG A 205 -3.77 -3.08 19.47
N SER A 206 -2.96 -2.04 19.22
CA SER A 206 -3.08 -1.19 18.03
C SER A 206 -2.42 -1.77 16.77
N ALA A 207 -1.77 -2.92 16.86
CA ALA A 207 -1.22 -3.63 15.71
C ALA A 207 -2.30 -4.52 15.05
N GLY A 208 -1.98 -5.12 13.89
CA GLY A 208 -2.95 -5.88 13.11
C GLY A 208 -3.50 -7.15 13.79
N HIS A 209 -2.77 -7.71 14.76
CA HIS A 209 -3.13 -8.99 15.39
C HIS A 209 -4.29 -8.89 16.39
N GLY A 210 -4.65 -7.69 16.85
CA GLY A 210 -5.77 -7.45 17.78
C GLY A 210 -7.15 -7.40 17.13
N GLY A 211 -7.24 -7.56 15.80
CA GLY A 211 -8.46 -7.42 15.02
C GLY A 211 -8.57 -6.08 14.28
N PRO A 212 -9.72 -5.81 13.62
CA PRO A 212 -9.93 -4.57 12.88
C PRO A 212 -9.79 -3.34 13.79
N ARG A 213 -8.93 -2.41 13.38
CA ARG A 213 -8.56 -1.25 14.19
C ARG A 213 -9.49 -0.08 13.93
N LYS A 214 -9.80 0.67 14.98
CA LYS A 214 -10.61 1.90 14.91
C LYS A 214 -9.90 3.02 15.65
N THR A 215 -9.76 4.18 15.00
CA THR A 215 -9.30 5.41 15.64
C THR A 215 -10.49 6.37 15.69
N VAL A 216 -10.77 6.92 16.88
CA VAL A 216 -11.80 7.96 17.06
C VAL A 216 -11.09 9.19 17.61
N ARG A 217 -11.40 10.35 17.03
CA ARG A 217 -10.91 11.65 17.47
C ARG A 217 -12.11 12.46 17.97
N PRO A 218 -12.43 12.40 19.28
CA PRO A 218 -13.61 13.07 19.83
C PRO A 218 -13.61 14.58 19.56
N ASP A 219 -12.42 15.17 19.46
CA ASP A 219 -12.22 16.58 19.11
C ASP A 219 -12.64 16.93 17.67
N LEU A 220 -12.85 15.93 16.81
CA LEU A 220 -13.31 16.08 15.42
C LEU A 220 -14.74 15.54 15.21
N THR A 221 -15.39 15.05 16.26
CA THR A 221 -16.77 14.57 16.21
C THR A 221 -17.66 15.56 16.92
N LEU A 222 -18.68 16.08 16.23
CA LEU A 222 -19.74 16.90 16.81
C LEU A 222 -20.60 16.08 17.78
#